data_AF-A0A946KRX4-F1
#
_entry.id   AF-A0A946KRX4-F1
#
_cell.length_a   1.000
_cell.length_b   1.000
_cell.length_c   1.000
_cell.angle_alpha   90.00
_cell.angle_beta   90.00
_cell.angle_gamma   90.00
#
_symmetry.space_group_name_H-M   'P 1'
#
loop_
_entity.id
_entity.type
_entity.pdbx_description
1 polymer ?
#
loop_
_entity_poly.entity_id
_entity_poly.type
_entity_poly.pdbx_seq_one_letter_code
_entity_poly.pdbx_strand_id
1 'polypeptide(L)'
;PRGGRISGQSSVMHLDGWNWEDAALRIDDGIHLNWPASYYNTGWWSEPGESKQNKEYQNRVTEIETFLTKASAYAKSSNLMDLKMESMRNLFDGGKTLYIHADNANDMRDAIELSNKLYIKKLVIVGAEEALKITDLLLENNISLILNRVHRLPKSQDSPVDEPFTQTKKLHDAGVHFCLSYEGDMEAMGARNLSFTAGTTVAFGMDYEQAVKSITLNTAEILGVADEVGSIEKGKNATFFISDGDALDMRTNDVTKAYINGVAIDLNNHQKELFEKYKNR
;
A
#
# COMPACT_ATOMS: atom_id res chain seq x y z
N PRO A 1 -3.86 -9.69 -1.42
CA PRO A 1 -3.61 -11.14 -1.23
C PRO A 1 -2.33 -11.33 -0.40
N ARG A 2 -2.23 -12.31 0.51
CA ARG A 2 -1.11 -12.36 1.48
C ARG A 2 -0.27 -13.65 1.49
N GLY A 3 -0.73 -14.71 0.86
CA GLY A 3 -0.07 -16.03 0.94
C GLY A 3 1.00 -16.24 -0.14
N GLY A 4 2.03 -17.03 0.14
CA GLY A 4 3.01 -17.46 -0.88
C GLY A 4 3.95 -16.36 -1.37
N ARG A 5 4.81 -16.69 -2.34
CA ARG A 5 5.76 -15.74 -2.94
C ARG A 5 5.06 -14.80 -3.91
N ILE A 6 4.27 -15.35 -4.83
CA ILE A 6 3.37 -14.57 -5.68
C ILE A 6 1.98 -14.76 -5.10
N SER A 7 1.49 -13.72 -4.43
CA SER A 7 0.27 -13.82 -3.63
C SER A 7 -1.00 -13.80 -4.46
N GLY A 8 -0.92 -13.28 -5.68
CA GLY A 8 -2.03 -13.21 -6.62
C GLY A 8 -2.25 -11.78 -7.07
N GLN A 9 -3.48 -11.51 -7.50
CA GLN A 9 -3.86 -10.23 -8.08
C GLN A 9 -4.73 -9.39 -7.15
N SER A 10 -4.75 -8.09 -7.39
CA SER A 10 -5.61 -7.12 -6.69
C SER A 10 -6.40 -6.29 -7.69
N SER A 11 -7.52 -5.76 -7.23
CA SER A 11 -8.41 -4.87 -7.96
C SER A 11 -8.73 -3.66 -7.09
N VAL A 12 -9.06 -2.54 -7.72
CA VAL A 12 -9.55 -1.33 -7.06
C VAL A 12 -11.08 -1.33 -7.11
N MET A 13 -11.70 -1.12 -5.96
CA MET A 13 -13.16 -1.23 -5.79
C MET A 13 -13.68 -0.01 -5.02
N HIS A 14 -14.88 0.42 -5.35
CA HIS A 14 -15.72 1.23 -4.49
C HIS A 14 -16.18 0.41 -3.27
N LEU A 15 -16.43 1.10 -2.15
CA LEU A 15 -16.93 0.47 -0.92
C LEU A 15 -18.46 0.31 -0.91
N ASP A 16 -19.13 0.77 -1.96
CA ASP A 16 -20.56 0.61 -2.19
C ASP A 16 -20.79 0.04 -3.59
N GLY A 17 -21.74 -0.89 -3.71
CA GLY A 17 -22.03 -1.63 -4.93
C GLY A 17 -22.91 -2.85 -4.66
N TRP A 18 -23.79 -3.20 -5.60
CA TRP A 18 -24.72 -4.32 -5.46
C TRP A 18 -24.04 -5.68 -5.65
N ASN A 19 -23.02 -5.72 -6.50
CA ASN A 19 -22.19 -6.88 -6.80
C ASN A 19 -20.74 -6.40 -7.01
N TRP A 20 -19.84 -7.35 -7.27
CA TRP A 20 -18.42 -7.03 -7.41
C TRP A 20 -18.14 -6.30 -8.74
N GLU A 21 -18.93 -6.53 -9.78
CA GLU A 21 -18.83 -5.86 -11.07
C GLU A 21 -19.15 -4.38 -10.96
N ASP A 22 -20.23 -4.04 -10.24
CA ASP A 22 -20.69 -2.66 -10.02
C ASP A 22 -19.74 -1.89 -9.10
N ALA A 23 -19.14 -2.58 -8.13
CA ALA A 23 -18.16 -1.99 -7.23
C ALA A 23 -16.79 -1.81 -7.89
N ALA A 24 -16.49 -2.49 -9.00
CA ALA A 24 -15.16 -2.47 -9.59
C ALA A 24 -14.85 -1.14 -10.27
N LEU A 25 -13.81 -0.46 -9.77
CA LEU A 25 -13.20 0.70 -10.43
C LEU A 25 -12.13 0.23 -11.42
N ARG A 26 -11.29 -0.73 -11.02
CA ARG A 26 -10.25 -1.30 -11.89
C ARG A 26 -9.98 -2.75 -11.55
N ILE A 27 -10.28 -3.65 -12.47
CA ILE A 27 -10.14 -5.10 -12.29
C ILE A 27 -8.72 -5.55 -12.61
N ASP A 28 -8.21 -6.45 -11.77
CA ASP A 28 -6.92 -7.13 -11.92
C ASP A 28 -5.74 -6.19 -12.20
N ASP A 29 -5.69 -5.07 -11.48
CA ASP A 29 -4.70 -4.00 -11.62
C ASP A 29 -3.29 -4.42 -11.17
N GLY A 30 -3.19 -5.16 -10.07
CA GLY A 30 -1.92 -5.44 -9.41
C GLY A 30 -1.55 -6.92 -9.40
N ILE A 31 -0.25 -7.21 -9.42
CA ILE A 31 0.32 -8.50 -9.03
C ILE A 31 1.16 -8.29 -7.77
N HIS A 32 0.91 -9.08 -6.73
CA HIS A 32 1.63 -8.99 -5.47
C HIS A 32 2.73 -10.05 -5.35
N LEU A 33 3.95 -9.61 -5.08
CA LEU A 33 5.14 -10.42 -4.86
C LEU A 33 5.69 -10.14 -3.46
N ASN A 34 5.75 -11.15 -2.61
CA ASN A 34 6.47 -11.08 -1.33
C ASN A 34 7.95 -11.36 -1.58
N TRP A 35 8.78 -10.34 -1.45
CA TRP A 35 10.23 -10.51 -1.57
C TRP A 35 10.77 -11.27 -0.36
N PRO A 36 11.69 -12.24 -0.54
CA PRO A 36 12.29 -12.93 0.60
C PRO A 36 13.10 -11.95 1.43
N ALA A 37 12.96 -11.96 2.75
CA ALA A 37 13.82 -11.13 3.60
C ALA A 37 15.26 -11.67 3.62
N SER A 38 16.27 -10.83 3.34
CA SER A 38 17.68 -11.24 3.43
C SER A 38 18.14 -11.49 4.87
N TYR A 39 17.52 -10.81 5.83
CA TYR A 39 17.72 -10.98 7.27
C TYR A 39 16.38 -11.16 7.97
N TYR A 40 16.37 -11.90 9.06
CA TYR A 40 15.21 -12.05 9.93
C TYR A 40 15.64 -11.98 11.40
N ASN A 41 14.77 -11.40 12.23
CA ASN A 41 14.98 -11.37 13.67
C ASN A 41 14.55 -12.71 14.29
N THR A 42 15.35 -13.21 15.22
CA THR A 42 14.97 -14.36 16.05
C THR A 42 14.25 -13.90 17.32
N GLY A 43 13.76 -14.83 18.15
CA GLY A 43 13.04 -14.50 19.38
C GLY A 43 11.55 -14.21 19.18
N TRP A 44 10.89 -13.72 20.23
CA TRP A 44 9.47 -13.36 20.22
C TRP A 44 9.31 -11.85 20.44
N TRP A 45 8.15 -11.27 20.17
CA TRP A 45 7.96 -9.81 20.18
C TRP A 45 8.31 -9.14 21.52
N SER A 46 8.22 -9.87 22.63
CA SER A 46 8.58 -9.37 23.97
C SER A 46 10.07 -9.54 24.31
N GLU A 47 10.79 -10.43 23.63
CA GLU A 47 12.22 -10.67 23.78
C GLU A 47 12.84 -10.91 22.38
N PRO A 48 13.01 -9.85 21.58
CA PRO A 48 13.60 -9.96 20.26
C PRO A 48 15.05 -10.43 20.37
N GLY A 49 15.36 -11.50 19.65
CA GLY A 49 16.70 -12.06 19.54
C GLY A 49 17.52 -11.43 18.42
N GLU A 50 18.69 -12.00 18.16
CA GLU A 50 19.62 -11.52 17.14
C GLU A 50 19.04 -11.59 15.73
N SER A 51 19.47 -10.65 14.89
CA SER A 51 19.25 -10.68 13.45
C SER A 51 20.15 -11.74 12.81
N LYS A 52 19.54 -12.65 12.03
CA LYS A 52 20.23 -13.73 11.33
C LYS A 52 20.06 -13.61 9.82
N GLN A 53 21.14 -13.92 9.11
CA GLN A 53 21.11 -13.99 7.65
C GLN A 53 20.25 -15.17 7.20
N ASN A 54 19.38 -14.92 6.22
CA ASN A 54 18.58 -15.95 5.58
C ASN A 54 19.42 -16.75 4.58
N LYS A 55 19.74 -18.00 4.93
CA LYS A 55 20.55 -18.90 4.08
C LYS A 55 19.86 -19.27 2.76
N GLU A 56 18.53 -19.23 2.73
CA GLU A 56 17.72 -19.56 1.55
C GLU A 56 17.44 -18.33 0.66
N TYR A 57 17.96 -17.15 1.01
CA TYR A 57 17.67 -15.91 0.30
C TYR A 57 17.98 -16.02 -1.20
N GLN A 58 19.21 -16.42 -1.54
CA GLN A 58 19.66 -16.52 -2.93
C GLN A 58 18.86 -17.57 -3.72
N ASN A 59 18.53 -18.70 -3.09
CA ASN A 59 17.69 -19.72 -3.71
C ASN A 59 16.31 -19.15 -4.05
N ARG A 60 15.68 -18.42 -3.11
CA ARG A 60 14.36 -17.82 -3.30
C ARG A 60 14.36 -16.72 -4.35
N VAL A 61 15.38 -15.87 -4.38
CA VAL A 61 15.54 -14.84 -5.43
C VAL A 61 15.68 -15.50 -6.80
N THR A 62 16.49 -16.57 -6.91
CA THR A 62 16.67 -17.33 -8.16
C THR A 62 15.35 -17.96 -8.63
N GLU A 63 14.54 -18.49 -7.72
CA GLU A 63 13.22 -19.03 -8.05
C GLU A 63 12.25 -17.95 -8.58
N ILE A 64 12.28 -16.75 -7.99
CA ILE A 64 11.49 -15.59 -8.44
C ILE A 64 11.94 -15.17 -9.83
N GLU A 65 13.24 -15.00 -10.05
CA GLU A 65 13.82 -14.64 -11.34
C GLU A 65 13.45 -15.67 -12.42
N THR A 66 13.58 -16.95 -12.11
CA THR A 66 13.23 -18.05 -13.03
C THR A 66 11.74 -17.99 -13.41
N PHE A 67 10.87 -17.76 -12.42
CA PHE A 67 9.44 -17.65 -12.65
C PHE A 67 9.10 -16.45 -13.54
N LEU A 68 9.59 -15.26 -13.21
CA LEU A 68 9.29 -14.05 -13.97
C LEU A 68 9.88 -14.09 -15.38
N THR A 69 11.06 -14.68 -15.55
CA THR A 69 11.66 -14.91 -16.87
C THR A 69 10.79 -15.84 -17.72
N LYS A 70 10.29 -16.93 -17.13
CA LYS A 70 9.35 -17.84 -17.81
C LYS A 70 8.05 -17.11 -18.19
N ALA A 71 7.50 -16.31 -17.29
CA ALA A 71 6.30 -15.52 -17.57
C ALA A 71 6.51 -14.50 -18.70
N SER A 72 7.67 -13.83 -18.72
CA SER A 72 8.04 -12.89 -19.79
C SER A 72 8.17 -13.58 -21.15
N ALA A 73 8.79 -14.76 -21.19
CA ALA A 73 8.89 -15.57 -22.41
C ALA A 73 7.52 -16.06 -22.90
N TYR A 74 6.66 -16.49 -21.97
CA TYR A 74 5.30 -16.92 -22.28
C TYR A 74 4.47 -15.77 -22.89
N ALA A 75 4.54 -14.57 -22.31
CA ALA A 75 3.81 -13.39 -22.77
C ALA A 75 4.14 -13.03 -24.25
N LYS A 76 5.37 -13.33 -24.69
CA LYS A 76 5.85 -13.04 -26.06
C LYS A 76 5.51 -14.10 -27.10
N SER A 77 5.27 -15.36 -26.71
CA SER A 77 5.38 -16.48 -27.66
C SER A 77 4.33 -17.59 -27.55
N SER A 78 3.48 -17.61 -26.51
CA SER A 78 2.68 -18.81 -26.25
C SER A 78 1.33 -18.88 -26.97
N ASN A 79 1.11 -20.00 -27.68
CA ASN A 79 -0.19 -20.48 -28.16
C ASN A 79 -0.83 -21.52 -27.23
N LEU A 80 -0.10 -22.05 -26.24
CA LEU A 80 -0.60 -23.05 -25.29
C LEU A 80 -0.99 -22.38 -23.98
N MET A 81 -2.22 -22.58 -23.51
CA MET A 81 -2.76 -21.92 -22.32
C MET A 81 -2.13 -22.47 -21.02
N ASP A 82 -1.32 -21.66 -20.34
CA ASP A 82 -0.86 -21.90 -18.96
C ASP A 82 -1.44 -20.79 -18.07
N LEU A 83 -2.46 -21.13 -17.26
CA LEU A 83 -3.19 -20.15 -16.44
C LEU A 83 -2.29 -19.32 -15.51
N LYS A 84 -1.18 -19.90 -15.01
CA LYS A 84 -0.26 -19.19 -14.11
C LYS A 84 0.59 -18.17 -14.85
N MET A 85 0.95 -18.45 -16.10
CA MET A 85 1.72 -17.52 -16.92
C MET A 85 0.80 -16.48 -17.57
N GLU A 86 -0.41 -16.90 -17.94
CA GLU A 86 -1.45 -16.03 -18.50
C GLU A 86 -1.81 -14.88 -17.54
N SER A 87 -1.93 -15.18 -16.24
CA SER A 87 -2.19 -14.16 -15.22
C SER A 87 -1.07 -13.10 -15.13
N MET A 88 0.14 -13.43 -15.58
CA MET A 88 1.30 -12.53 -15.55
C MET A 88 1.50 -11.77 -16.87
N ARG A 89 0.74 -12.08 -17.93
CA ARG A 89 0.98 -11.55 -19.30
C ARG A 89 1.07 -10.02 -19.33
N ASN A 90 0.09 -9.35 -18.73
CA ASN A 90 -0.03 -7.90 -18.75
C ASN A 90 0.89 -7.19 -17.74
N LEU A 91 1.81 -7.91 -17.09
CA LEU A 91 2.84 -7.30 -16.25
C LEU A 91 3.91 -6.60 -17.09
N PHE A 92 4.29 -7.20 -18.22
CA PHE A 92 5.43 -6.75 -19.02
C PHE A 92 5.07 -5.66 -20.04
N ASP A 93 3.80 -5.54 -20.42
CA ASP A 93 3.31 -4.48 -21.32
C ASP A 93 2.92 -3.19 -20.57
N GLY A 94 2.84 -3.24 -19.24
CA GLY A 94 2.44 -2.12 -18.36
C GLY A 94 0.95 -2.05 -18.07
N GLY A 95 0.16 -3.07 -18.44
CA GLY A 95 -1.26 -3.17 -18.09
C GLY A 95 -1.48 -3.38 -16.59
N LYS A 96 -0.57 -4.10 -15.93
CA LYS A 96 -0.57 -4.39 -14.49
C LYS A 96 0.63 -3.76 -13.78
N THR A 97 0.44 -3.41 -12.51
CA THR A 97 1.50 -2.96 -11.61
C THR A 97 2.06 -4.13 -10.82
N LEU A 98 3.39 -4.23 -10.72
CA LEU A 98 4.05 -5.15 -9.79
C LEU A 98 4.17 -4.49 -8.41
N TYR A 99 3.47 -5.04 -7.42
CA TYR A 99 3.59 -4.66 -6.02
C TYR A 99 4.56 -5.61 -5.32
N ILE A 100 5.73 -5.12 -4.92
CA ILE A 100 6.72 -5.92 -4.20
C ILE A 100 6.69 -5.56 -2.73
N HIS A 101 6.34 -6.52 -1.88
CA HIS A 101 6.39 -6.37 -0.43
C HIS A 101 7.82 -6.59 0.05
N ALA A 102 8.48 -5.54 0.54
CA ALA A 102 9.86 -5.56 1.01
C ALA A 102 10.13 -4.40 1.99
N ASP A 103 10.77 -4.71 3.12
CA ASP A 103 11.06 -3.73 4.16
C ASP A 103 12.54 -3.36 4.27
N ASN A 104 13.47 -4.27 3.93
CA ASN A 104 14.90 -4.02 4.04
C ASN A 104 15.43 -3.27 2.82
N ALA A 105 16.43 -2.42 3.03
CA ALA A 105 17.05 -1.64 1.96
C ALA A 105 17.66 -2.54 0.88
N ASN A 106 18.41 -3.58 1.27
CA ASN A 106 19.04 -4.49 0.31
C ASN A 106 18.01 -5.31 -0.48
N ASP A 107 16.96 -5.78 0.19
CA ASP A 107 15.86 -6.51 -0.46
C ASP A 107 15.18 -5.64 -1.53
N MET A 108 14.90 -4.37 -1.20
CA MET A 108 14.35 -3.41 -2.17
C MET A 108 15.30 -3.13 -3.34
N ARG A 109 16.62 -3.01 -3.08
CA ARG A 109 17.62 -2.82 -4.16
C ARG A 109 17.61 -4.01 -5.14
N ASP A 110 17.69 -5.23 -4.61
CA ASP A 110 17.71 -6.45 -5.42
C ASP A 110 16.40 -6.62 -6.21
N ALA A 111 15.26 -6.26 -5.60
CA ALA A 111 13.95 -6.28 -6.24
C ALA A 111 13.83 -5.28 -7.41
N ILE A 112 14.34 -4.06 -7.23
CA ILE A 112 14.39 -3.03 -8.27
C ILE A 112 15.32 -3.48 -9.41
N GLU A 113 16.51 -4.00 -9.09
CA GLU A 113 17.46 -4.52 -10.08
C GLU A 113 16.85 -5.63 -10.93
N LEU A 114 16.19 -6.62 -10.30
CA LEU A 114 15.53 -7.71 -11.01
C LEU A 114 14.40 -7.21 -11.91
N SER A 115 13.59 -6.25 -11.41
CA SER A 115 12.49 -5.68 -12.17
C SER A 115 12.98 -4.91 -13.41
N ASN A 116 14.07 -4.15 -13.25
CA ASN A 116 14.73 -3.45 -14.35
C ASN A 116 15.31 -4.42 -15.39
N LYS A 117 15.97 -5.49 -14.94
CA LYS A 117 16.50 -6.55 -15.82
C LYS A 117 15.41 -7.19 -16.69
N LEU A 118 14.20 -7.30 -16.15
CA LEU A 118 13.04 -7.89 -16.84
C LEU A 118 12.16 -6.87 -17.57
N TYR A 119 12.56 -5.59 -17.59
CA TYR A 119 11.83 -4.48 -18.22
C TYR A 119 10.39 -4.32 -17.72
N ILE A 120 10.17 -4.55 -16.43
CA ILE A 120 8.86 -4.34 -15.80
C ILE A 120 8.59 -2.85 -15.71
N LYS A 121 7.51 -2.38 -16.35
CA LYS A 121 7.26 -0.94 -16.54
C LYS A 121 6.68 -0.24 -15.32
N LYS A 122 5.89 -0.95 -14.51
CA LYS A 122 5.18 -0.40 -13.35
C LYS A 122 5.56 -1.20 -12.12
N LEU A 123 6.30 -0.56 -11.22
CA LEU A 123 6.79 -1.15 -9.98
C LEU A 123 6.44 -0.23 -8.81
N VAL A 124 5.90 -0.82 -7.75
CA VAL A 124 5.59 -0.17 -6.48
C VAL A 124 6.13 -1.05 -5.36
N ILE A 125 6.81 -0.44 -4.39
CA ILE A 125 7.26 -1.15 -3.19
C ILE A 125 6.23 -0.94 -2.07
N VAL A 126 5.87 -2.05 -1.42
CA VAL A 126 4.93 -2.08 -0.29
C VAL A 126 5.70 -2.43 0.98
N GLY A 127 5.42 -1.72 2.07
CA GLY A 127 6.13 -1.84 3.36
C GLY A 127 7.19 -0.77 3.53
N ALA A 128 8.34 -0.97 2.85
CA ALA A 128 9.40 0.01 2.65
C ALA A 128 9.98 0.64 3.94
N GLU A 129 10.07 -0.11 5.03
CA GLU A 129 10.54 0.42 6.33
C GLU A 129 11.92 1.08 6.28
N GLU A 130 12.86 0.58 5.47
CA GLU A 130 14.19 1.16 5.31
C GLU A 130 14.36 2.05 4.06
N ALA A 131 13.26 2.56 3.48
CA ALA A 131 13.29 3.34 2.23
C ALA A 131 14.23 4.54 2.29
N LEU A 132 14.40 5.15 3.48
CA LEU A 132 15.30 6.28 3.70
C LEU A 132 16.77 5.99 3.37
N LYS A 133 17.17 4.70 3.38
CA LYS A 133 18.54 4.28 3.06
C LYS A 133 18.79 4.17 1.55
N ILE A 134 17.75 4.30 0.72
CA ILE A 134 17.79 4.08 -0.73
C ILE A 134 17.03 5.16 -1.51
N THR A 135 16.83 6.35 -0.94
CA THR A 135 16.06 7.43 -1.59
C THR A 135 16.55 7.75 -3.00
N ASP A 136 17.87 7.81 -3.20
CA ASP A 136 18.46 8.13 -4.50
C ASP A 136 18.07 7.08 -5.55
N LEU A 137 18.16 5.80 -5.20
CA LEU A 137 17.77 4.71 -6.09
C LEU A 137 16.27 4.74 -6.41
N LEU A 138 15.43 5.06 -5.43
CA LEU A 138 13.98 5.17 -5.61
C LEU A 138 13.63 6.30 -6.58
N LEU A 139 14.29 7.46 -6.46
CA LEU A 139 14.10 8.61 -7.33
C LEU A 139 14.60 8.34 -8.75
N GLU A 140 15.81 7.78 -8.89
CA GLU A 140 16.41 7.44 -10.18
C GLU A 140 15.52 6.49 -11.00
N ASN A 141 14.81 5.58 -10.33
CA ASN A 141 13.94 4.60 -10.96
C ASN A 141 12.45 5.02 -10.94
N ASN A 142 12.11 6.21 -10.42
CA ASN A 142 10.73 6.69 -10.26
C ASN A 142 9.81 5.69 -9.52
N ILE A 143 10.32 5.06 -8.47
CA ILE A 143 9.61 4.04 -7.71
C ILE A 143 8.72 4.69 -6.65
N SER A 144 7.43 4.37 -6.71
CA SER A 144 6.47 4.80 -5.69
C SER A 144 6.38 3.82 -4.53
N LEU A 145 6.02 4.31 -3.36
CA LEU A 145 5.93 3.52 -2.14
C LEU A 145 4.52 3.46 -1.56
N ILE A 146 4.13 2.30 -1.06
CA ILE A 146 2.99 2.13 -0.15
C ILE A 146 3.60 1.82 1.21
N LEU A 147 3.61 2.82 2.10
CA LEU A 147 4.28 2.68 3.39
C LEU A 147 3.47 1.81 4.35
N ASN A 148 4.18 1.07 5.19
CA ASN A 148 3.61 0.35 6.32
C ASN A 148 2.94 1.32 7.33
N ARG A 149 2.16 0.80 8.27
CA ARG A 149 1.46 1.60 9.30
C ARG A 149 2.40 2.51 10.07
N VAL A 150 2.03 3.77 10.28
CA VAL A 150 2.85 4.74 11.01
C VAL A 150 2.97 4.38 12.50
N HIS A 151 1.90 3.89 13.11
CA HIS A 151 1.91 3.42 14.51
C HIS A 151 2.51 2.01 14.62
N ARG A 152 3.83 1.93 14.60
CA ARG A 152 4.61 0.71 14.79
C ARG A 152 5.85 0.97 15.64
N LEU A 153 6.50 -0.10 16.10
CA LEU A 153 7.82 0.00 16.71
C LEU A 153 8.88 0.27 15.63
N PRO A 154 9.98 0.96 15.97
CA PRO A 154 11.14 1.03 15.10
C PRO A 154 11.68 -0.37 14.79
N LYS A 155 12.32 -0.50 13.63
CA LYS A 155 12.79 -1.79 13.12
C LYS A 155 13.97 -2.37 13.89
N SER A 156 14.83 -1.49 14.41
CA SER A 156 16.03 -1.85 15.18
C SER A 156 15.99 -1.24 16.57
N GLN A 157 16.69 -1.85 17.53
CA GLN A 157 16.85 -1.30 18.87
C GLN A 157 17.66 0.01 18.88
N ASP A 158 18.56 0.18 17.90
CA ASP A 158 19.37 1.39 17.75
C ASP A 158 18.65 2.51 16.98
N SER A 159 17.47 2.23 16.43
CA SER A 159 16.68 3.23 15.70
C SER A 159 16.04 4.23 16.66
N PRO A 160 15.91 5.51 16.26
CA PRO A 160 15.10 6.48 16.99
C PRO A 160 13.67 5.98 17.21
N VAL A 161 13.14 6.19 18.42
CA VAL A 161 11.78 5.75 18.80
C VAL A 161 10.68 6.37 17.96
N ASP A 162 10.95 7.52 17.34
CA ASP A 162 10.07 8.30 16.49
C ASP A 162 10.34 8.11 14.98
N GLU A 163 11.25 7.18 14.62
CA GLU A 163 11.57 6.89 13.22
C GLU A 163 10.31 6.60 12.38
N PRO A 164 9.36 5.74 12.82
CA PRO A 164 8.15 5.47 12.03
C PRO A 164 7.28 6.71 11.78
N PHE A 165 7.30 7.68 12.69
CA PHE A 165 6.51 8.91 12.59
C PHE A 165 7.17 9.97 11.71
N THR A 166 8.50 10.03 11.72
CA THR A 166 9.28 11.02 10.94
C THR A 166 9.63 10.55 9.53
N GLN A 167 9.45 9.25 9.23
CA GLN A 167 9.79 8.66 7.93
C GLN A 167 9.09 9.37 6.77
N THR A 168 7.80 9.66 6.91
CA THR A 168 6.96 10.27 5.86
C THR A 168 7.43 11.66 5.50
N LYS A 169 7.77 12.50 6.49
CA LYS A 169 8.33 13.83 6.26
C LYS A 169 9.67 13.75 5.52
N LYS A 170 10.57 12.87 5.96
CA LYS A 170 11.89 12.70 5.33
C LYS A 170 11.79 12.21 3.88
N LEU A 171 10.89 11.27 3.60
CA LEU A 171 10.63 10.80 2.22
C LEU A 171 10.01 11.89 1.35
N HIS A 172 9.07 12.67 1.90
CA HIS A 172 8.46 13.79 1.20
C HIS A 172 9.51 14.86 0.84
N ASP A 173 10.37 15.23 1.80
CA ASP A 173 11.44 16.20 1.58
C ASP A 173 12.47 15.73 0.55
N ALA A 174 12.70 14.42 0.47
CA ALA A 174 13.52 13.82 -0.57
C ALA A 174 12.82 13.76 -1.94
N GLY A 175 11.52 14.09 -2.03
CA GLY A 175 10.75 14.04 -3.27
C GLY A 175 10.24 12.65 -3.67
N VAL A 176 10.29 11.68 -2.75
CA VAL A 176 9.80 10.31 -3.01
C VAL A 176 8.28 10.31 -3.02
N HIS A 177 7.67 9.72 -4.05
CA HIS A 177 6.23 9.58 -4.15
C HIS A 177 5.73 8.39 -3.32
N PHE A 178 4.79 8.63 -2.40
CA PHE A 178 4.26 7.57 -1.53
C PHE A 178 2.81 7.80 -1.11
N CYS A 179 2.16 6.72 -0.68
CA CYS A 179 0.93 6.75 0.08
C CYS A 179 1.04 5.98 1.41
N LEU A 180 0.10 6.22 2.31
CA LEU A 180 -0.01 5.51 3.57
C LEU A 180 -0.95 4.32 3.44
N SER A 181 -0.60 3.24 4.14
CA SER A 181 -1.47 2.08 4.32
C SER A 181 -1.58 1.70 5.79
N TYR A 182 -2.45 0.73 6.07
CA TYR A 182 -2.58 0.11 7.39
C TYR A 182 -2.18 -1.38 7.35
N GLU A 183 -1.18 -1.73 6.54
CA GLU A 183 -0.65 -3.10 6.46
C GLU A 183 -0.13 -3.59 7.84
N GLY A 184 -0.15 -4.91 8.07
CA GLY A 184 0.35 -5.57 9.27
C GLY A 184 -0.69 -6.39 10.04
N ASP A 185 -0.57 -6.46 11.37
CA ASP A 185 -1.53 -7.21 12.19
C ASP A 185 -2.85 -6.45 12.35
N MET A 186 -3.97 -7.19 12.41
CA MET A 186 -5.31 -6.65 12.63
C MET A 186 -5.76 -5.58 11.60
N GLU A 187 -5.27 -5.65 10.35
CA GLU A 187 -5.56 -4.64 9.30
C GLU A 187 -7.05 -4.34 9.13
N ALA A 188 -7.91 -5.37 9.10
CA ALA A 188 -9.34 -5.19 8.87
C ALA A 188 -9.99 -4.31 9.95
N MET A 189 -9.56 -4.45 11.20
CA MET A 189 -10.03 -3.61 12.30
C MET A 189 -9.34 -2.24 12.30
N GLY A 190 -8.08 -2.19 11.90
CA GLY A 190 -7.24 -1.00 11.98
C GLY A 190 -7.40 -0.03 10.81
N ALA A 191 -7.82 -0.50 9.63
CA ALA A 191 -7.94 0.33 8.42
C ALA A 191 -8.83 1.56 8.60
N ARG A 192 -9.82 1.49 9.50
CA ARG A 192 -10.67 2.63 9.88
C ARG A 192 -9.91 3.79 10.54
N ASN A 193 -8.68 3.55 11.02
CA ASN A 193 -7.83 4.54 11.68
C ASN A 193 -6.82 5.19 10.71
N LEU A 194 -6.87 4.87 9.41
CA LEU A 194 -5.87 5.36 8.43
C LEU A 194 -5.78 6.89 8.40
N SER A 195 -6.90 7.61 8.55
CA SER A 195 -6.90 9.07 8.64
C SER A 195 -6.16 9.59 9.88
N PHE A 196 -6.29 8.91 11.01
CA PHE A 196 -5.59 9.28 12.26
C PHE A 196 -4.09 8.96 12.19
N THR A 197 -3.73 7.89 11.47
CA THR A 197 -2.34 7.58 11.10
C THR A 197 -1.75 8.71 10.25
N ALA A 198 -2.48 9.23 9.28
CA ALA A 198 -2.06 10.41 8.50
C ALA A 198 -1.96 11.67 9.38
N GLY A 199 -2.93 11.93 10.26
CA GLY A 199 -2.89 13.04 11.21
C GLY A 199 -1.68 13.00 12.14
N THR A 200 -1.25 11.81 12.55
CA THR A 200 -0.03 11.64 13.34
C THR A 200 1.19 12.16 12.58
N THR A 201 1.30 11.94 11.27
CA THR A 201 2.44 12.45 10.49
C THR A 201 2.54 13.98 10.51
N VAL A 202 1.41 14.68 10.61
CA VAL A 202 1.36 16.15 10.72
C VAL A 202 2.00 16.61 12.03
N ALA A 203 1.71 15.91 13.14
CA ALA A 203 2.33 16.19 14.43
C ALA A 203 3.86 15.98 14.43
N PHE A 204 4.38 15.19 13.47
CA PHE A 204 5.81 14.93 13.27
C PHE A 204 6.40 15.70 12.08
N GLY A 205 5.74 16.77 11.64
CA GLY A 205 6.29 17.76 10.72
C GLY A 205 5.83 17.65 9.27
N MET A 206 4.96 16.70 8.92
CA MET A 206 4.34 16.65 7.59
C MET A 206 3.38 17.83 7.40
N ASP A 207 3.36 18.42 6.21
CA ASP A 207 2.36 19.43 5.88
C ASP A 207 0.97 18.77 5.83
N TYR A 208 -0.05 19.46 6.37
CA TYR A 208 -1.41 18.93 6.48
C TYR A 208 -1.96 18.44 5.13
N GLU A 209 -1.84 19.25 4.08
CA GLU A 209 -2.30 18.86 2.74
C GLU A 209 -1.55 17.65 2.18
N GLN A 210 -0.26 17.51 2.47
CA GLN A 210 0.52 16.37 2.01
C GLN A 210 0.13 15.10 2.76
N ALA A 211 -0.21 15.21 4.05
CA ALA A 211 -0.79 14.11 4.80
C ALA A 211 -2.16 13.68 4.21
N VAL A 212 -3.04 14.63 3.84
CA VAL A 212 -4.30 14.33 3.14
C VAL A 212 -4.04 13.66 1.78
N LYS A 213 -3.12 14.19 0.97
CA LYS A 213 -2.76 13.61 -0.34
C LYS A 213 -2.22 12.19 -0.21
N SER A 214 -1.46 11.89 0.84
CA SER A 214 -0.90 10.56 1.10
C SER A 214 -1.93 9.46 1.31
N ILE A 215 -3.19 9.80 1.59
CA ILE A 215 -4.32 8.84 1.71
C ILE A 215 -5.40 9.06 0.65
N THR A 216 -5.21 10.01 -0.28
CA THR A 216 -6.17 10.35 -1.34
C THR A 216 -5.49 10.35 -2.71
N LEU A 217 -5.01 11.50 -3.19
CA LEU A 217 -4.49 11.67 -4.54
C LEU A 217 -3.26 10.79 -4.83
N ASN A 218 -2.28 10.73 -3.93
CA ASN A 218 -1.09 9.91 -4.14
C ASN A 218 -1.47 8.43 -4.26
N THR A 219 -2.41 7.97 -3.44
CA THR A 219 -2.94 6.59 -3.53
C THR A 219 -3.57 6.34 -4.90
N ALA A 220 -4.37 7.28 -5.40
CA ALA A 220 -4.99 7.17 -6.71
C ALA A 220 -3.96 7.19 -7.85
N GLU A 221 -2.89 7.98 -7.75
CA GLU A 221 -1.79 8.03 -8.71
C GLU A 221 -1.01 6.71 -8.74
N ILE A 222 -0.66 6.18 -7.57
CA ILE A 222 0.04 4.89 -7.41
C ILE A 222 -0.77 3.71 -7.96
N LEU A 223 -2.10 3.75 -7.79
CA LEU A 223 -3.02 2.74 -8.31
C LEU A 223 -3.43 3.02 -9.78
N GLY A 224 -3.00 4.14 -10.37
CA GLY A 224 -3.32 4.51 -11.74
C GLY A 224 -4.82 4.77 -11.98
N VAL A 225 -5.53 5.31 -10.99
CA VAL A 225 -6.95 5.69 -11.05
C VAL A 225 -7.17 7.17 -10.71
N ALA A 226 -6.10 7.98 -10.74
CA ALA A 226 -6.14 9.40 -10.41
C ALA A 226 -7.03 10.23 -11.35
N ASP A 227 -7.29 9.76 -12.57
CA ASP A 227 -8.21 10.43 -13.50
C ASP A 227 -9.67 10.36 -13.03
N GLU A 228 -10.00 9.42 -12.13
CA GLU A 228 -11.36 9.16 -11.67
C GLU A 228 -11.57 9.52 -10.20
N VAL A 229 -10.56 9.39 -9.34
CA VAL A 229 -10.69 9.58 -7.88
C VAL A 229 -9.44 10.23 -7.27
N GLY A 230 -9.50 10.54 -5.97
CA GLY A 230 -8.35 11.03 -5.19
C GLY A 230 -8.28 12.55 -5.00
N SER A 231 -9.06 13.34 -5.74
CA SER A 231 -9.18 14.79 -5.55
C SER A 231 -10.60 15.28 -5.90
N ILE A 232 -10.95 16.46 -5.39
CA ILE A 232 -12.22 17.13 -5.71
C ILE A 232 -11.97 18.06 -6.91
N GLU A 233 -12.11 17.49 -8.11
CA GLU A 233 -11.87 18.19 -9.38
C GLU A 233 -12.98 17.90 -10.38
N LYS A 234 -13.23 18.84 -11.30
CA LYS A 234 -14.25 18.67 -12.33
C LYS A 234 -13.89 17.48 -13.23
N GLY A 235 -14.83 16.55 -13.39
CA GLY A 235 -14.68 15.37 -14.24
C GLY A 235 -14.37 14.08 -13.47
N LYS A 236 -13.95 14.18 -12.20
CA LYS A 236 -13.74 13.02 -11.33
C LYS A 236 -15.05 12.55 -10.68
N ASN A 237 -15.04 11.32 -10.21
CA ASN A 237 -16.16 10.71 -9.49
C ASN A 237 -16.46 11.49 -8.20
N ALA A 238 -17.74 11.74 -7.96
CA ALA A 238 -18.21 12.48 -6.79
C ALA A 238 -18.17 11.61 -5.52
N THR A 239 -16.97 11.22 -5.11
CA THR A 239 -16.69 10.43 -3.92
C THR A 239 -16.01 11.30 -2.87
N PHE A 240 -16.77 11.72 -1.86
CA PHE A 240 -16.31 12.63 -0.82
C PHE A 240 -17.14 12.47 0.45
N PHE A 241 -16.66 13.02 1.56
CA PHE A 241 -17.40 13.09 2.80
C PHE A 241 -17.33 14.50 3.38
N ILE A 242 -18.25 14.79 4.30
CA ILE A 242 -18.35 16.04 5.04
C ILE A 242 -18.15 15.67 6.51
N SER A 243 -17.25 16.39 7.16
CA SER A 243 -16.93 16.23 8.57
C SER A 243 -17.02 17.59 9.26
N ASP A 244 -17.69 17.65 10.41
CA ASP A 244 -17.86 18.90 11.16
C ASP A 244 -16.56 19.28 11.90
N GLY A 245 -15.75 18.29 12.29
CA GLY A 245 -14.38 18.48 12.77
C GLY A 245 -13.33 17.96 11.80
N ASP A 246 -12.06 18.06 12.20
CA ASP A 246 -10.93 17.67 11.35
C ASP A 246 -10.90 16.16 11.12
N ALA A 247 -10.88 15.74 9.84
CA ALA A 247 -10.88 14.34 9.44
C ALA A 247 -9.64 13.56 9.90
N LEU A 248 -8.51 14.25 10.10
CA LEU A 248 -7.25 13.64 10.52
C LEU A 248 -7.09 13.62 12.05
N ASP A 249 -7.90 14.39 12.79
CA ASP A 249 -7.85 14.44 14.26
C ASP A 249 -8.84 13.45 14.89
N MET A 250 -8.30 12.47 15.59
CA MET A 250 -9.09 11.45 16.31
C MET A 250 -10.06 12.05 17.34
N ARG A 251 -9.79 13.25 17.88
CA ARG A 251 -10.62 13.84 18.93
C ARG A 251 -11.82 14.61 18.39
N THR A 252 -11.66 15.26 17.25
CA THR A 252 -12.67 16.16 16.68
C THR A 252 -13.32 15.59 15.43
N ASN A 253 -12.78 14.53 14.83
CA ASN A 253 -13.38 13.90 13.66
C ASN A 253 -14.85 13.53 13.90
N ASP A 254 -15.72 14.05 13.02
CA ASP A 254 -17.16 13.84 13.09
C ASP A 254 -17.74 13.84 11.67
N VAL A 255 -17.73 12.66 11.03
CA VAL A 255 -18.22 12.48 9.67
C VAL A 255 -19.76 12.50 9.67
N THR A 256 -20.33 13.57 9.12
CA THR A 256 -21.79 13.81 9.12
C THR A 256 -22.47 13.36 7.84
N LYS A 257 -21.77 13.37 6.70
CA LYS A 257 -22.28 12.89 5.40
C LYS A 257 -21.18 12.25 4.59
N ALA A 258 -21.52 11.28 3.76
CA ALA A 258 -20.59 10.71 2.78
C ALA A 258 -21.31 10.33 1.50
N TYR A 259 -20.57 10.38 0.40
CA TYR A 259 -21.03 10.14 -0.94
C TYR A 259 -20.02 9.25 -1.67
N ILE A 260 -20.51 8.26 -2.40
CA ILE A 260 -19.71 7.42 -3.30
C ILE A 260 -20.35 7.54 -4.69
N ASN A 261 -19.57 7.98 -5.69
CA ASN A 261 -20.04 8.21 -7.05
C ASN A 261 -21.32 9.08 -7.13
N GLY A 262 -21.43 10.07 -6.25
CA GLY A 262 -22.57 10.99 -6.15
C GLY A 262 -23.79 10.44 -5.40
N VAL A 263 -23.75 9.18 -4.95
CA VAL A 263 -24.81 8.55 -4.16
C VAL A 263 -24.51 8.73 -2.68
N ALA A 264 -25.47 9.22 -1.91
CA ALA A 264 -25.33 9.36 -0.46
C ALA A 264 -25.32 7.98 0.21
N ILE A 265 -24.36 7.74 1.10
CA ILE A 265 -24.26 6.49 1.87
C ILE A 265 -24.88 6.66 3.26
N ASP A 266 -25.45 5.58 3.79
CA ASP A 266 -25.93 5.54 5.18
C ASP A 266 -24.74 5.38 6.13
N LEU A 267 -24.55 6.38 6.99
CA LEU A 267 -23.52 6.38 8.04
C LEU A 267 -24.01 5.83 9.39
N ASN A 268 -25.22 5.28 9.41
CA ASN A 268 -25.76 4.61 10.57
C ASN A 268 -24.99 3.31 10.85
N ASN A 269 -25.03 2.85 12.10
CA ASN A 269 -24.44 1.59 12.49
C ASN A 269 -25.14 1.04 13.74
N HIS A 270 -24.84 -0.21 14.07
CA HIS A 270 -25.47 -0.88 15.21
C HIS A 270 -25.27 -0.14 16.54
N GLN A 271 -24.14 0.53 16.74
CA GLN A 271 -23.87 1.29 17.96
C GLN A 271 -24.76 2.54 18.06
N LYS A 272 -24.95 3.27 16.96
CA LYS A 272 -25.87 4.42 16.87
C LYS A 272 -27.32 3.98 17.10
N GLU A 273 -27.73 2.86 16.51
CA GLU A 273 -29.07 2.28 16.74
C GLU A 273 -29.30 1.93 18.21
N LEU A 274 -28.33 1.28 18.85
CA LEU A 274 -28.40 0.95 20.28
C LEU A 274 -28.43 2.22 21.14
N PHE A 275 -27.59 3.21 20.83
CA PHE A 275 -27.58 4.48 21.54
C PHE A 275 -28.96 5.14 21.49
N GLU A 276 -29.55 5.31 20.31
CA GLU A 276 -30.89 5.91 20.17
C GLU A 276 -31.97 5.09 20.89
N LYS A 277 -31.88 3.75 20.88
CA LYS A 277 -32.80 2.86 21.59
C LYS A 277 -32.74 3.03 23.13
N TYR A 278 -31.56 3.29 23.69
CA TYR A 278 -31.35 3.34 25.15
C TYR A 278 -31.22 4.74 25.73
N LYS A 279 -31.07 5.80 24.92
CA LYS A 279 -30.88 7.18 25.38
C LYS A 279 -32.01 7.73 26.26
N ASN A 280 -33.23 7.21 26.10
CA ASN A 280 -34.42 7.64 26.84
C ASN A 280 -34.85 6.66 27.95
N ARG A 281 -34.02 5.68 28.29
CA ARG A 281 -34.23 4.77 29.44
C ARG A 281 -33.40 5.21 30.63
#